data_AF-A0A7J6RPF8-F1
#
_entry.id   AF-A0A7J6RPF8-F1
#
_cell.length_a   1.000
_cell.length_b   1.000
_cell.length_c   1.000
_cell.angle_alpha   90.00
_cell.angle_beta   90.00
_cell.angle_gamma   90.00
#
_symmetry.space_group_name_H-M   'P 1'
#
loop_
_entity.id
_entity.type
_entity.pdbx_description
1 polymer ?
#
loop_
_entity_poly.entity_id
_entity_poly.type
_entity_poly.pdbx_seq_one_letter_code
_entity_poly.pdbx_strand_id
1 'polypeptide(L)'
;VEQHKALIRELCGLCVDTNCKVGDGNFSSLASFPKLQRLIRGGRGSPKVAVPLQQYIGYGSRLDSDQEDSVVGVASWGPKVKVMASKAKPKKIVMCGTDGRQYPFLAKQEAHGDMRKDARMMDLFTMINHNLDNHSKENRNAADSEGEARGSLLKGVKLRTYAVVCLSSAAALIEWMTGFQTMRDCITSAAARVLEEGSPFVKLLNTKVRDDILAPNGTTAFVRLVRENPPICRYTGFVVYGWVHHWPR
;
A
#
# COMPACT_ATOMS: atom_id res chain seq x y z
N VAL A 1 -18.25 23.50 -1.31
CA VAL A 1 -18.83 22.48 -0.39
C VAL A 1 -19.64 21.43 -1.14
N GLU A 2 -20.72 21.78 -1.85
CA GLU A 2 -21.56 20.77 -2.51
C GLU A 2 -20.84 19.91 -3.56
N GLN A 3 -19.90 20.50 -4.29
CA GLN A 3 -19.10 19.75 -5.27
C GLN A 3 -18.10 18.80 -4.59
N HIS A 4 -17.50 19.19 -3.47
CA HIS A 4 -16.67 18.30 -2.65
C HIS A 4 -17.50 17.13 -2.12
N LYS A 5 -18.73 17.37 -1.65
CA LYS A 5 -19.66 16.30 -1.25
C LYS A 5 -20.02 15.38 -2.42
N ALA A 6 -20.23 15.94 -3.61
CA ALA A 6 -20.49 15.15 -4.81
C ALA A 6 -19.29 14.26 -5.18
N LEU A 7 -18.08 14.81 -5.10
CA LEU A 7 -16.84 14.04 -5.31
C LEU A 7 -16.71 12.87 -4.33
N ILE A 8 -16.92 13.12 -3.03
CA ILE A 8 -16.87 12.07 -2.00
C ILE A 8 -17.92 11.00 -2.28
N ARG A 9 -19.15 11.38 -2.66
CA ARG A 9 -20.22 10.43 -3.02
C ARG A 9 -19.84 9.54 -4.20
N GLU A 10 -19.29 10.10 -5.27
CA GLU A 10 -18.85 9.33 -6.44
C GLU A 10 -17.67 8.40 -6.11
N LEU A 11 -16.72 8.85 -5.29
CA LEU A 11 -15.62 8.02 -4.80
C LEU A 11 -16.11 6.87 -3.90
N CYS A 12 -17.09 7.11 -3.03
CA CYS A 12 -17.76 6.07 -2.27
C CYS A 12 -18.43 5.06 -3.19
N GLY A 13 -19.17 5.53 -4.21
CA GLY A 13 -19.82 4.69 -5.22
C GLY A 13 -18.83 3.76 -5.92
N LEU A 14 -17.69 4.31 -6.37
CA LEU A 14 -16.59 3.54 -6.93
C LEU A 14 -16.09 2.45 -5.96
N CYS A 15 -15.87 2.80 -4.68
CA CYS A 15 -15.39 1.84 -3.69
C CYS A 15 -16.35 0.65 -3.56
N VAL A 16 -17.65 0.91 -3.42
CA VAL A 16 -18.67 -0.12 -3.14
C VAL A 16 -19.21 -0.87 -4.36
N ASP A 17 -18.87 -0.44 -5.59
CA ASP A 17 -19.34 -1.08 -6.82
C ASP A 17 -18.90 -2.56 -6.93
N THR A 18 -19.83 -3.50 -6.80
CA THR A 18 -19.54 -4.94 -6.86
C THR A 18 -19.63 -5.52 -8.27
N ASN A 19 -20.13 -4.76 -9.25
CA ASN A 19 -20.31 -5.20 -10.63
C ASN A 19 -18.98 -5.30 -11.39
N CYS A 20 -17.95 -4.63 -10.88
CA CYS A 20 -16.59 -4.66 -11.40
C CYS A 20 -15.99 -6.09 -11.38
N LYS A 21 -15.69 -6.65 -12.56
CA LYS A 21 -14.98 -7.94 -12.69
C LYS A 21 -13.48 -7.74 -12.93
N VAL A 22 -12.68 -8.69 -12.45
CA VAL A 22 -11.22 -8.71 -12.70
C VAL A 22 -11.00 -8.98 -14.19
N GLY A 23 -10.18 -8.15 -14.84
CA GLY A 23 -9.88 -8.29 -16.28
C GLY A 23 -10.97 -7.76 -17.21
N ASP A 24 -12.03 -7.15 -16.68
CA ASP A 24 -13.07 -6.54 -17.50
C ASP A 24 -12.54 -5.28 -18.20
N GLY A 25 -12.39 -5.36 -19.52
CA GLY A 25 -11.98 -4.24 -20.36
C GLY A 25 -12.89 -3.02 -20.23
N ASN A 26 -14.19 -3.22 -19.93
CA ASN A 26 -15.15 -2.14 -19.79
C ASN A 26 -14.95 -1.32 -18.52
N PHE A 27 -14.49 -1.95 -17.42
CA PHE A 27 -14.16 -1.29 -16.15
C PHE A 27 -12.68 -0.93 -16.01
N SER A 28 -11.86 -1.39 -16.97
CA SER A 28 -10.45 -1.04 -17.03
C SER A 28 -10.20 0.44 -17.32
N SER A 29 -11.25 1.18 -17.73
CA SER A 29 -11.22 2.61 -18.03
C SER A 29 -12.04 3.40 -17.00
N LEU A 30 -11.58 4.61 -16.70
CA LEU A 30 -12.36 5.55 -15.89
C LEU A 30 -13.60 6.09 -16.64
N ALA A 31 -13.74 5.79 -17.94
CA ALA A 31 -14.95 6.08 -18.71
C ALA A 31 -16.22 5.47 -18.08
N SER A 32 -16.10 4.39 -17.31
CA SER A 32 -17.22 3.79 -16.55
C SER A 32 -17.72 4.69 -15.41
N PHE A 33 -16.95 5.73 -15.04
CA PHE A 33 -17.28 6.68 -13.97
C PHE A 33 -17.33 8.13 -14.51
N PRO A 34 -18.26 8.45 -15.42
CA PRO A 34 -18.28 9.72 -16.14
C PRO A 34 -18.58 10.93 -15.23
N LYS A 35 -19.28 10.73 -14.11
CA LYS A 35 -19.51 11.77 -13.10
C LYS A 35 -18.22 12.13 -12.37
N LEU A 36 -17.45 11.13 -11.94
CA LEU A 36 -16.16 11.32 -11.29
C LEU A 36 -15.18 12.07 -12.21
N GLN A 37 -15.14 11.72 -13.50
CA GLN A 37 -14.34 12.42 -14.50
C GLN A 37 -14.71 13.90 -14.62
N ARG A 38 -16.00 14.23 -14.65
CA ARG A 38 -16.47 15.61 -14.79
C ARG A 38 -16.16 16.48 -13.57
N LEU A 39 -16.13 15.89 -12.37
CA LEU A 39 -15.91 16.65 -11.14
C LEU A 39 -14.50 17.23 -10.99
N ILE A 40 -13.49 16.75 -11.72
CA ILE A 40 -12.11 17.28 -11.63
C ILE A 40 -11.64 17.97 -12.92
N ARG A 41 -12.38 17.85 -14.04
CA ARG A 41 -12.05 18.54 -15.29
C ARG A 41 -12.33 20.05 -15.20
N GLY A 42 -11.43 20.79 -14.54
CA GLY A 42 -11.06 22.22 -14.68
C GLY A 42 -12.08 23.30 -15.08
N GLY A 43 -13.38 23.02 -15.11
CA GLY A 43 -14.42 23.97 -15.48
C GLY A 43 -14.70 24.94 -14.34
N ARG A 44 -15.42 26.04 -14.62
CA ARG A 44 -15.94 26.92 -13.55
C ARG A 44 -16.77 26.07 -12.59
N GLY A 45 -16.31 25.98 -11.34
CA GLY A 45 -16.92 25.12 -10.34
C GLY A 45 -16.43 23.67 -10.31
N SER A 46 -15.21 23.36 -10.76
CA SER A 46 -14.56 22.11 -10.31
C SER A 46 -14.00 22.31 -8.89
N PRO A 47 -14.25 21.41 -7.92
CA PRO A 47 -13.65 21.46 -6.60
C PRO A 47 -12.13 21.38 -6.73
N LYS A 48 -11.43 22.36 -6.13
CA LYS A 48 -9.99 22.25 -5.88
C LYS A 48 -9.79 21.28 -4.72
N VAL A 49 -9.01 20.23 -4.95
CA VAL A 49 -8.77 19.16 -3.99
C VAL A 49 -7.28 18.82 -4.04
N ALA A 50 -6.64 18.76 -2.87
CA ALA A 50 -5.27 18.27 -2.76
C ALA A 50 -5.22 16.76 -3.00
N VAL A 51 -4.13 16.26 -3.58
CA VAL A 51 -3.87 14.81 -3.59
C VAL A 51 -3.68 14.37 -2.14
N PRO A 52 -4.45 13.41 -1.61
CA PRO A 52 -4.44 13.09 -0.19
C PRO A 52 -3.27 12.17 0.19
N LEU A 53 -2.05 12.70 0.15
CA LEU A 53 -0.81 11.99 0.48
C LEU A 53 -0.53 11.97 1.98
N GLN A 54 0.20 10.96 2.46
CA GLN A 54 0.54 10.84 3.88
C GLN A 54 1.25 12.08 4.42
N GLN A 55 2.11 12.71 3.61
CA GLN A 55 2.83 13.93 3.97
C GLN A 55 1.93 15.14 4.26
N TYR A 56 0.68 15.14 3.76
CA TYR A 56 -0.27 16.24 3.98
C TYR A 56 -1.28 15.96 5.10
N ILE A 57 -1.53 14.68 5.42
CA ILE A 57 -2.61 14.26 6.33
C ILE A 57 -2.08 13.74 7.67
N GLY A 58 -0.86 13.21 7.70
CA GLY A 58 -0.29 12.56 8.88
C GLY A 58 0.05 13.53 10.03
N TYR A 59 0.29 12.95 11.20
CA TYR A 59 0.76 13.68 12.38
C TYR A 59 2.00 14.54 12.07
N GLY A 60 1.92 15.84 12.36
CA GLY A 60 2.98 16.79 12.08
C GLY A 60 2.99 17.35 10.65
N SER A 61 1.92 17.16 9.86
CA SER A 61 1.72 17.89 8.62
C SER A 61 1.55 19.38 8.91
N ARG A 62 2.67 20.10 8.92
CA ARG A 62 2.68 21.56 8.96
C ARG A 62 2.41 22.03 7.54
N LEU A 63 1.14 22.18 7.20
CA LEU A 63 0.76 23.20 6.24
C LEU A 63 1.01 24.54 6.95
N ASP A 64 2.28 24.89 7.18
CA ASP A 64 2.61 26.24 7.64
C ASP A 64 2.05 27.18 6.56
N SER A 65 1.31 28.20 6.98
CA SER A 65 0.49 29.08 6.13
C SER A 65 1.24 29.72 4.98
N ASP A 66 2.56 29.73 5.03
CA ASP A 66 3.44 30.32 4.02
C ASP A 66 3.79 29.36 2.86
N GLN A 67 3.31 28.10 2.90
CA GLN A 67 3.65 27.03 1.96
C GLN A 67 2.44 26.41 1.22
N GLU A 68 1.32 27.12 1.11
CA GLU A 68 0.13 26.65 0.34
C GLU A 68 0.47 26.34 -1.13
N ASP A 69 1.43 27.07 -1.72
CA ASP A 69 1.90 26.85 -3.09
C ASP A 69 2.63 25.51 -3.31
N SER A 70 2.96 24.79 -2.25
CA SER A 70 3.64 23.48 -2.33
C SER A 70 2.70 22.28 -2.35
N VAL A 71 1.39 22.48 -2.14
CA VAL A 71 0.41 21.39 -2.09
C VAL A 71 0.03 20.96 -3.49
N VAL A 72 0.30 19.69 -3.83
CA VAL A 72 -0.08 19.13 -5.12
C VAL A 72 -1.60 18.91 -5.16
N GLY A 73 -2.27 19.62 -6.06
CA GLY A 73 -3.69 19.46 -6.34
C GLY A 73 -3.97 18.29 -7.27
N VAL A 74 -5.20 17.77 -7.28
CA VAL A 74 -5.65 16.82 -8.29
C VAL A 74 -6.03 17.59 -9.56
N ALA A 75 -5.23 17.44 -10.62
CA ALA A 75 -5.48 18.08 -11.91
C ALA A 75 -6.43 17.26 -12.80
N SER A 76 -6.30 15.94 -12.75
CA SER A 76 -7.17 15.02 -13.49
C SER A 76 -7.12 13.62 -12.90
N TRP A 77 -7.89 12.72 -13.48
CA TRP A 77 -7.82 11.30 -13.14
C TRP A 77 -7.09 10.54 -14.24
N GLY A 78 -6.38 9.48 -13.84
CA GLY A 78 -5.78 8.56 -14.78
C GLY A 78 -6.83 7.83 -15.61
N PRO A 79 -6.45 7.37 -16.83
CA PRO A 79 -7.41 6.82 -17.78
C PRO A 79 -7.94 5.45 -17.37
N LYS A 80 -7.24 4.73 -16.47
CA LYS A 80 -7.52 3.33 -16.14
C LYS A 80 -7.87 3.12 -14.68
N VAL A 81 -8.81 2.21 -14.45
CA VAL A 81 -9.16 1.69 -13.13
C VAL A 81 -8.85 0.19 -13.13
N LYS A 82 -7.95 -0.28 -12.25
CA LYS A 82 -7.61 -1.71 -12.18
C LYS A 82 -8.32 -2.36 -11.01
N VAL A 83 -9.22 -3.31 -11.30
CA VAL A 83 -9.86 -4.14 -10.27
C VAL A 83 -8.87 -5.20 -9.81
N MET A 84 -8.61 -5.26 -8.51
CA MET A 84 -7.66 -6.21 -7.91
C MET A 84 -8.33 -7.57 -7.66
N ALA A 85 -7.58 -8.64 -7.86
CA ALA A 85 -8.05 -10.01 -7.68
C ALA A 85 -8.06 -10.42 -6.19
N SER A 86 -9.04 -9.94 -5.44
CA SER A 86 -9.29 -10.37 -4.06
C SER A 86 -10.79 -10.48 -3.78
N LYS A 87 -11.17 -11.08 -2.63
CA LYS A 87 -12.59 -11.23 -2.23
C LYS A 87 -13.35 -9.90 -2.25
N ALA A 88 -12.70 -8.82 -1.82
CA ALA A 88 -13.29 -7.49 -1.75
C ALA A 88 -13.20 -6.70 -3.07
N LYS A 89 -12.47 -7.22 -4.08
CA LYS A 89 -12.28 -6.59 -5.40
C LYS A 89 -12.01 -5.06 -5.36
N PRO A 90 -11.03 -4.60 -4.56
CA PRO A 90 -10.74 -3.17 -4.46
C PRO A 90 -10.22 -2.64 -5.81
N LYS A 91 -10.40 -1.34 -6.07
CA LYS A 91 -10.05 -0.73 -7.36
C LYS A 91 -8.85 0.18 -7.19
N LYS A 92 -7.80 -0.06 -7.98
CA LYS A 92 -6.67 0.85 -8.09
C LYS A 92 -7.02 1.96 -9.09
N ILE A 93 -7.11 3.18 -8.60
CA ILE A 93 -7.28 4.40 -9.39
C ILE A 93 -5.97 5.21 -9.39
N VAL A 94 -5.89 6.19 -10.28
CA VAL A 94 -4.76 7.11 -10.36
C VAL A 94 -5.29 8.54 -10.35
N MET A 95 -4.75 9.36 -9.46
CA MET A 95 -4.92 10.81 -9.46
C MET A 95 -3.70 11.42 -10.16
N CYS A 96 -3.91 12.29 -11.13
CA CYS A 96 -2.84 13.04 -11.77
C CYS A 96 -2.69 14.39 -11.06
N GLY A 97 -1.52 14.67 -10.51
CA GLY A 97 -1.23 15.89 -9.79
C GLY A 97 -1.12 17.11 -10.69
N THR A 98 -1.26 18.30 -10.11
CA THR A 98 -0.92 19.58 -10.77
C THR A 98 0.55 19.69 -11.10
N ASP A 99 1.40 18.87 -10.49
CA ASP A 99 2.84 18.73 -10.78
C ASP A 99 3.13 17.75 -11.93
N GLY A 100 2.10 17.19 -12.57
CA GLY A 100 2.21 16.22 -13.67
C GLY A 100 2.53 14.80 -13.22
N ARG A 101 2.67 14.52 -11.92
CA ARG A 101 2.95 13.17 -11.41
C ARG A 101 1.68 12.35 -11.24
N GLN A 102 1.85 11.03 -11.23
CA GLN A 102 0.76 10.09 -11.03
C GLN A 102 0.78 9.52 -9.61
N TYR A 103 -0.35 9.64 -8.92
CA TYR A 103 -0.54 9.19 -7.55
C TYR A 103 -1.57 8.08 -7.53
N PRO A 104 -1.14 6.82 -7.50
CA PRO A 104 -2.06 5.70 -7.42
C PRO A 104 -2.69 5.61 -6.02
N PHE A 105 -3.98 5.25 -5.98
CA PHE A 105 -4.72 4.97 -4.75
C PHE A 105 -5.54 3.70 -4.91
N LEU A 106 -5.76 3.00 -3.81
CA LEU A 106 -6.67 1.87 -3.71
C LEU A 106 -8.01 2.37 -3.13
N ALA A 107 -9.04 2.38 -3.97
CA ALA A 107 -10.42 2.51 -3.56
C ALA A 107 -10.89 1.17 -2.96
N LYS A 108 -10.99 1.14 -1.63
CA LYS A 108 -11.28 -0.07 -0.87
C LYS A 108 -12.68 0.02 -0.25
N GLN A 109 -13.45 -1.05 -0.43
CA GLN A 109 -14.67 -1.30 0.32
C GLN A 109 -14.35 -2.10 1.58
N GLU A 110 -15.03 -1.75 2.68
CA GLU A 110 -14.92 -2.44 3.96
C GLU A 110 -16.32 -2.68 4.51
N ALA A 111 -16.88 -3.87 4.28
CA ALA A 111 -18.28 -4.16 4.62
C ALA A 111 -18.48 -4.43 6.13
N HIS A 112 -17.45 -4.93 6.82
CA HIS A 112 -17.55 -5.41 8.21
C HIS A 112 -16.39 -4.92 9.09
N GLY A 113 -15.71 -3.85 8.69
CA GLY A 113 -14.56 -3.29 9.39
C GLY A 113 -14.69 -1.78 9.59
N ASP A 114 -13.66 -1.19 10.18
CA ASP A 114 -13.56 0.25 10.38
C ASP A 114 -12.18 0.72 9.94
N MET A 115 -12.10 1.35 8.77
CA MET A 115 -10.85 1.84 8.20
C MET A 115 -10.22 2.96 9.04
N ARG A 116 -10.97 3.54 10.00
CA ARG A 116 -10.39 4.50 10.95
C ARG A 116 -9.32 3.84 11.82
N LYS A 117 -9.41 2.53 12.07
CA LYS A 117 -8.35 1.80 12.79
C LYS A 117 -7.04 1.81 12.00
N ASP A 118 -7.12 1.56 10.68
CA ASP A 118 -5.95 1.62 9.80
C ASP A 118 -5.39 3.04 9.71
N ALA A 119 -6.24 4.07 9.59
CA ALA A 119 -5.81 5.46 9.59
C ALA A 119 -5.08 5.84 10.89
N ARG A 120 -5.64 5.48 12.05
CA ARG A 120 -4.99 5.74 13.35
C ARG A 120 -3.69 4.99 13.54
N MET A 121 -3.54 3.80 12.96
CA MET A 121 -2.27 3.08 12.97
C MET A 121 -1.20 3.83 12.17
N MET A 122 -1.56 4.44 11.03
CA MET A 122 -0.63 5.25 10.23
C MET A 122 -0.22 6.55 10.95
N ASP A 123 -1.14 7.18 11.68
CA ASP A 123 -0.83 8.32 12.56
C ASP A 123 0.21 7.92 13.62
N LEU A 124 -0.03 6.80 14.32
CA LEU A 124 0.88 6.28 15.33
C LEU A 124 2.26 5.96 14.75
N PHE A 125 2.33 5.31 13.59
CA PHE A 125 3.61 5.01 12.94
C PHE A 125 4.37 6.28 12.54
N THR A 126 3.65 7.33 12.15
CA THR A 126 4.25 8.65 11.88
C THR A 126 4.84 9.26 13.15
N MET A 127 4.11 9.18 14.29
CA MET A 127 4.63 9.59 15.60
C MET A 127 5.86 8.78 16.02
N ILE A 128 5.85 7.46 15.82
CA ILE A 128 7.00 6.60 16.12
C ILE A 128 8.21 7.03 15.28
N ASN A 129 8.03 7.25 13.99
CA ASN A 129 9.11 7.74 13.11
C ASN A 129 9.69 9.08 13.61
N HIS A 130 8.83 10.01 14.03
CA HIS A 130 9.28 11.29 14.60
C HIS A 130 10.13 11.09 15.86
N ASN A 131 9.70 10.22 16.78
CA ASN A 131 10.44 9.92 18.00
C ASN A 131 11.77 9.20 17.71
N LEU A 132 11.78 8.23 16.78
CA LEU A 132 13.01 7.56 16.36
C LEU A 132 14.01 8.54 15.75
N ASP A 133 13.54 9.48 14.92
CA ASP A 133 14.38 10.51 14.33
C ASP A 133 14.98 11.44 15.40
N ASN A 134 14.18 11.88 16.38
CA ASN A 134 14.62 12.75 17.46
C ASN A 134 15.64 12.06 18.38
N HIS A 135 15.36 10.83 18.81
CA HIS A 135 16.29 10.04 19.63
C HIS A 135 17.61 9.78 18.90
N SER A 136 17.58 9.63 17.56
CA SER A 136 18.79 9.53 16.75
C SER A 136 19.60 10.83 16.67
N LYS A 137 18.97 12.00 16.85
CA LYS A 137 19.62 13.32 16.83
C LYS A 137 20.20 13.68 18.19
N GLU A 138 19.46 13.41 19.27
CA GLU A 138 19.91 13.65 20.64
C GLU A 138 21.17 12.83 20.98
N ASN A 139 21.19 11.54 20.63
CA ASN A 139 22.38 10.69 20.79
C ASN A 139 23.57 11.10 19.90
N ARG A 140 23.39 11.92 18.85
CA ARG A 140 24.52 12.49 18.10
C ARG A 140 25.20 13.59 18.90
N ASN A 141 24.41 14.51 19.45
CA ASN A 141 24.93 15.63 20.24
C ASN A 141 25.66 15.15 21.52
N ALA A 142 25.33 13.97 22.04
CA ALA A 142 26.01 13.35 23.19
C ALA A 142 27.24 12.50 22.82
N ALA A 143 27.35 12.02 21.57
CA ALA A 143 28.41 11.12 21.11
C ALA A 143 29.60 11.86 20.44
N ASP A 144 29.55 13.19 20.36
CA ASP A 144 30.69 14.01 19.92
C ASP A 144 31.78 14.13 21.00
N SER A 145 31.54 13.58 22.19
CA SER A 145 32.54 13.33 23.25
C SER A 145 32.97 11.87 23.25
N GLU A 146 34.09 11.62 22.57
CA GLU A 146 34.97 10.43 22.69
C GLU A 146 34.31 9.04 22.65
N GLY A 147 34.15 8.53 21.43
CA GLY A 147 34.44 7.13 21.14
C GLY A 147 33.47 6.09 21.69
N GLU A 148 32.35 5.87 21.00
CA GLU A 148 31.92 4.52 20.67
C GLU A 148 30.91 4.56 19.50
N ALA A 149 31.35 4.06 18.34
CA ALA A 149 30.55 3.88 17.13
C ALA A 149 29.45 2.79 17.28
N ARG A 150 28.82 2.67 18.45
CA ARG A 150 27.52 2.01 18.65
C ARG A 150 26.40 3.01 18.39
N GLY A 151 26.53 3.82 17.34
CA GLY A 151 25.56 4.84 16.94
C GLY A 151 24.22 4.19 16.62
N SER A 152 23.38 4.04 17.65
CA SER A 152 22.01 3.54 17.70
C SER A 152 21.66 2.49 16.63
N LEU A 153 21.44 1.22 17.01
CA LEU A 153 20.86 0.18 16.14
C LEU A 153 19.59 0.61 15.38
N LEU A 154 18.96 1.71 15.81
CA LEU A 154 17.76 2.31 15.22
C LEU A 154 18.07 3.43 14.20
N LYS A 155 19.33 3.78 13.96
CA LYS A 155 19.74 4.79 12.97
C LYS A 155 19.33 4.34 11.57
N GLY A 156 18.46 5.13 10.92
CA GLY A 156 17.95 4.82 9.59
C GLY A 156 16.75 3.85 9.57
N VAL A 157 16.29 3.38 10.74
CA VAL A 157 15.06 2.59 10.84
C VAL A 157 13.86 3.54 10.75
N LYS A 158 13.05 3.39 9.71
CA LYS A 158 11.79 4.11 9.53
C LYS A 158 10.69 3.14 9.12
N LEU A 159 9.55 3.26 9.77
CA LEU A 159 8.33 2.60 9.35
C LEU A 159 7.82 3.27 8.06
N ARG A 160 7.53 2.47 7.05
CA ARG A 160 6.83 2.95 5.85
C ARG A 160 5.38 3.27 6.22
N THR A 161 4.94 4.49 5.96
CA THR A 161 3.57 4.97 6.19
C THR A 161 2.91 5.35 4.87
N TYR A 162 1.58 5.34 4.84
CA TYR A 162 0.76 5.67 3.67
C TYR A 162 -0.55 6.31 4.15
N ALA A 163 -1.17 7.16 3.32
CA ALA A 163 -2.43 7.79 3.70
C ALA A 163 -3.61 6.82 3.64
N VAL A 164 -4.52 6.98 4.59
CA VAL A 164 -5.84 6.34 4.61
C VAL A 164 -6.90 7.43 4.78
N VAL A 165 -7.66 7.70 3.71
CA VAL A 165 -8.77 8.64 3.72
C VAL A 165 -10.08 7.89 3.87
N CYS A 166 -10.67 7.96 5.06
CA CYS A 166 -11.99 7.40 5.32
C CYS A 166 -13.06 8.27 4.65
N LEU A 167 -13.73 7.75 3.62
CA LEU A 167 -14.80 8.46 2.90
C LEU A 167 -16.17 8.22 3.55
N SER A 168 -16.39 7.01 4.07
CA SER A 168 -17.59 6.61 4.82
C SER A 168 -17.26 5.50 5.80
N SER A 169 -18.27 4.94 6.49
CA SER A 169 -18.09 3.74 7.31
C SER A 169 -17.69 2.50 6.51
N ALA A 170 -17.93 2.47 5.20
CA ALA A 170 -17.73 1.30 4.35
C ALA A 170 -16.78 1.53 3.15
N ALA A 171 -16.23 2.74 3.01
CA ALA A 171 -15.39 3.12 1.87
C ALA A 171 -14.22 3.98 2.31
N ALA A 172 -13.05 3.72 1.74
CA ALA A 172 -11.85 4.50 1.96
C ALA A 172 -10.92 4.51 0.74
N LEU A 173 -10.11 5.55 0.63
CA LEU A 173 -8.96 5.59 -0.26
C LEU A 173 -7.70 5.29 0.53
N ILE A 174 -6.87 4.41 0.02
CA ILE A 174 -5.58 4.06 0.60
C ILE A 174 -4.50 4.42 -0.41
N GLU A 175 -3.51 5.20 -0.01
CA GLU A 175 -2.37 5.56 -0.85
C GLU A 175 -1.65 4.28 -1.32
N TRP A 176 -1.42 4.18 -2.62
CA TRP A 176 -0.75 3.00 -3.18
C TRP A 176 0.76 3.20 -3.15
N MET A 177 1.43 2.36 -2.38
CA MET A 177 2.87 2.35 -2.31
C MET A 177 3.48 1.63 -3.54
N THR A 178 4.43 2.29 -4.20
CA THR A 178 5.19 1.74 -5.33
C THR A 178 6.48 1.08 -4.86
N GLY A 179 7.01 0.13 -5.64
CA GLY A 179 8.22 -0.61 -5.27
C GLY A 179 8.01 -1.76 -4.28
N PHE A 180 6.75 -2.16 -4.04
CA PHE A 180 6.40 -3.30 -3.18
C PHE A 180 5.80 -4.45 -3.99
N GLN A 181 6.06 -5.67 -3.55
CA GLN A 181 5.44 -6.90 -4.02
C GLN A 181 4.90 -7.68 -2.82
N THR A 182 3.87 -8.50 -3.02
CA THR A 182 3.36 -9.31 -1.92
C THR A 182 4.35 -10.42 -1.59
N MET A 183 4.44 -10.78 -0.31
CA MET A 183 5.33 -11.85 0.13
C MET A 183 5.03 -13.17 -0.58
N ARG A 184 3.74 -13.43 -0.86
CA ARG A 184 3.30 -14.59 -1.64
C ARG A 184 3.90 -14.56 -3.04
N ASP A 185 3.79 -13.46 -3.77
CA ASP A 185 4.33 -13.35 -5.13
C ASP A 185 5.86 -13.54 -5.13
N CYS A 186 6.57 -12.95 -4.15
CA CYS A 186 8.01 -13.12 -3.99
C CYS A 186 8.38 -14.59 -3.74
N ILE A 187 7.68 -15.26 -2.82
CA ILE A 187 7.93 -16.67 -2.46
C ILE A 187 7.58 -17.58 -3.64
N THR A 188 6.45 -17.38 -4.30
CA THR A 188 6.05 -18.19 -5.47
C THR A 188 7.06 -18.03 -6.61
N SER A 189 7.51 -16.80 -6.89
CA SER A 189 8.51 -16.53 -7.93
C SER A 189 9.87 -17.14 -7.60
N ALA A 190 10.27 -17.12 -6.32
CA ALA A 190 11.52 -17.75 -5.88
C ALA A 190 11.41 -19.29 -5.87
N ALA A 191 10.27 -19.83 -5.44
CA ALA A 191 10.01 -21.27 -5.46
C ALA A 191 10.07 -21.82 -6.88
N ALA A 192 9.46 -21.16 -7.86
CA ALA A 192 9.47 -21.57 -9.26
C ALA A 192 10.89 -21.58 -9.89
N ARG A 193 11.86 -20.86 -9.30
CA ARG A 193 13.24 -20.82 -9.79
C ARG A 193 14.18 -21.81 -9.10
N VAL A 194 13.88 -22.17 -7.86
CA VAL A 194 14.75 -23.00 -7.01
C VAL A 194 14.25 -24.44 -6.92
N LEU A 195 12.94 -24.65 -7.04
CA LEU A 195 12.30 -25.95 -6.95
C LEU A 195 11.83 -26.41 -8.32
N GLU A 196 11.83 -27.72 -8.55
CA GLU A 196 11.23 -28.31 -9.74
C GLU A 196 9.71 -28.02 -9.79
N GLU A 197 9.15 -27.80 -10.98
CA GLU A 197 7.72 -27.50 -11.19
C GLU A 197 6.80 -28.57 -10.58
N GLY A 198 7.26 -29.82 -10.48
CA GLY A 198 6.53 -30.94 -9.89
C GLY A 198 6.57 -31.02 -8.36
N SER A 199 7.33 -30.14 -7.69
CA SER A 199 7.60 -30.25 -6.25
C SER A 199 6.32 -30.14 -5.41
N PRO A 200 6.20 -30.91 -4.31
CA PRO A 200 5.06 -30.85 -3.40
C PRO A 200 4.76 -29.43 -2.89
N PHE A 201 5.79 -28.59 -2.72
CA PHE A 201 5.64 -27.22 -2.25
C PHE A 201 5.03 -26.27 -3.28
N VAL A 202 5.45 -26.37 -4.54
CA VAL A 202 4.85 -25.55 -5.62
C VAL A 202 3.38 -25.95 -5.81
N LYS A 203 3.07 -27.25 -5.70
CA LYS A 203 1.68 -27.72 -5.66
C LYS A 203 0.94 -27.16 -4.44
N LEU A 204 1.53 -27.20 -3.25
CA LEU A 204 0.96 -26.67 -2.00
C LEU A 204 0.68 -25.16 -2.03
N LEU A 205 1.57 -24.36 -2.63
CA LEU A 205 1.35 -22.93 -2.81
C LEU A 205 0.09 -22.63 -3.64
N ASN A 206 -0.27 -23.56 -4.53
CA ASN A 206 -1.34 -23.46 -5.51
C ASN A 206 -2.61 -24.24 -5.13
N THR A 207 -2.54 -25.20 -4.21
CA THR A 207 -3.68 -26.01 -3.76
C THR A 207 -4.20 -25.55 -2.40
N LYS A 208 -5.49 -25.82 -2.15
CA LYS A 208 -6.12 -25.58 -0.84
C LYS A 208 -5.70 -26.64 0.18
N VAL A 209 -4.40 -26.80 0.45
CA VAL A 209 -3.88 -27.71 1.51
C VAL A 209 -4.23 -27.24 2.93
N ARG A 210 -4.98 -26.13 3.01
CA ARG A 210 -5.66 -25.70 4.23
C ARG A 210 -6.41 -26.87 4.88
N ASP A 211 -7.09 -27.72 4.13
CA ASP A 211 -7.96 -28.73 4.71
C ASP A 211 -7.16 -29.89 5.35
N ASP A 212 -6.00 -30.26 4.79
CA ASP A 212 -5.12 -31.29 5.35
C ASP A 212 -4.33 -30.80 6.58
N ILE A 213 -3.96 -29.52 6.63
CA ILE A 213 -3.30 -28.91 7.81
C ILE A 213 -4.30 -28.68 8.95
N LEU A 214 -5.58 -28.48 8.64
CA LEU A 214 -6.64 -28.32 9.64
C LEU A 214 -7.23 -29.65 10.12
N ALA A 215 -6.81 -30.78 9.55
CA ALA A 215 -7.21 -32.11 9.99
C ALA A 215 -6.65 -32.44 11.39
N PRO A 216 -7.21 -33.44 12.11
CA PRO A 216 -6.76 -33.82 13.45
C PRO A 216 -5.27 -34.22 13.53
N ASN A 217 -4.67 -34.66 12.42
CA ASN A 217 -3.25 -35.00 12.27
C ASN A 217 -2.43 -33.90 11.54
N GLY A 218 -2.99 -32.70 11.38
CA GLY A 218 -2.44 -31.61 10.60
C GLY A 218 -1.07 -31.11 11.09
N THR A 219 -0.75 -31.28 12.37
CA THR A 219 0.59 -30.96 12.90
C THR A 219 1.68 -31.84 12.28
N THR A 220 1.44 -33.14 12.15
CA THR A 220 2.40 -34.07 11.53
C THR A 220 2.56 -33.76 10.04
N ALA A 221 1.47 -33.45 9.35
CA ALA A 221 1.48 -33.03 7.96
C ALA A 221 2.26 -31.72 7.77
N PHE A 222 2.06 -30.74 8.64
CA PHE A 222 2.78 -29.46 8.61
C PHE A 222 4.28 -29.61 8.90
N VAL A 223 4.65 -30.40 9.92
CA VAL A 223 6.07 -30.66 10.24
C VAL A 223 6.77 -31.36 9.08
N ARG A 224 6.11 -32.37 8.47
CA ARG A 224 6.61 -33.05 7.29
C ARG A 224 6.81 -32.08 6.14
N LEU A 225 5.83 -31.22 5.87
CA LEU A 225 5.90 -30.21 4.84
C LEU A 225 7.07 -29.23 5.01
N VAL A 226 7.29 -28.71 6.22
CA VAL A 226 8.40 -27.78 6.50
C VAL A 226 9.76 -28.49 6.41
N ARG A 227 9.84 -29.76 6.80
CA ARG A 227 11.09 -30.55 6.68
C ARG A 227 11.44 -30.87 5.23
N GLU A 228 10.44 -31.19 4.41
CA GLU A 228 10.65 -31.55 3.01
C GLU A 228 10.94 -30.33 2.12
N ASN A 229 10.75 -29.10 2.61
CA ASN A 229 10.89 -27.88 1.81
C ASN A 229 11.76 -26.82 2.51
N PRO A 230 12.96 -26.50 1.96
CA PRO A 230 13.87 -25.57 2.61
C PRO A 230 13.31 -24.13 2.63
N PRO A 231 13.74 -23.29 3.58
CA PRO A 231 13.30 -21.90 3.66
C PRO A 231 13.71 -21.12 2.39
N ILE A 232 12.71 -20.67 1.63
CA ILE A 232 12.92 -20.06 0.32
C ILE A 232 13.19 -18.55 0.41
N CYS A 233 12.84 -17.90 1.53
CA CYS A 233 12.97 -16.46 1.69
C CYS A 233 14.39 -15.92 1.41
N ARG A 234 15.45 -16.67 1.76
CA ARG A 234 16.84 -16.27 1.46
C ARG A 234 17.12 -16.09 -0.04
N TYR A 235 16.40 -16.81 -0.90
CA TYR A 235 16.55 -16.74 -2.35
C TYR A 235 15.76 -15.58 -2.97
N THR A 236 14.79 -15.02 -2.26
CA THR A 236 13.99 -13.88 -2.76
C THR A 236 14.87 -12.66 -3.05
N GLY A 237 15.93 -12.43 -2.28
CA GLY A 237 16.88 -11.34 -2.51
C GLY A 237 17.57 -11.45 -3.87
N PHE A 238 18.05 -12.65 -4.23
CA PHE A 238 18.65 -12.92 -5.54
C PHE A 238 17.63 -12.75 -6.68
N VAL A 239 16.39 -13.15 -6.44
CA VAL A 239 15.30 -13.09 -7.42
C VAL A 239 14.81 -11.68 -7.70
N VAL A 240 14.79 -10.82 -6.68
CA VAL A 240 14.28 -9.44 -6.76
C VAL A 240 15.38 -8.45 -7.19
N TYR A 241 16.60 -8.59 -6.66
CA TYR A 241 17.66 -7.59 -6.88
C TYR A 241 18.70 -8.01 -7.93
N GLY A 242 18.74 -9.28 -8.34
CA GLY A 242 19.58 -9.79 -9.43
C GLY A 242 21.11 -9.70 -9.23
N TRP A 243 21.58 -8.88 -8.29
CA TRP A 243 22.98 -8.49 -8.14
C TRP A 243 23.40 -8.47 -6.67
N VAL A 244 24.54 -9.12 -6.40
CA VAL A 244 25.12 -9.35 -5.06
C VAL A 244 25.53 -8.05 -4.35
N HIS A 245 25.75 -6.95 -5.07
CA HIS A 245 26.28 -5.71 -4.51
C HIS A 245 25.32 -4.93 -3.59
N HIS A 246 24.02 -5.24 -3.62
CA HIS A 246 23.04 -4.64 -2.70
C HIS A 246 22.82 -5.47 -1.43
N TRP A 247 23.43 -6.66 -1.34
CA TRP A 247 23.35 -7.49 -0.15
C TRP A 247 24.48 -7.12 0.82
N PRO A 248 24.20 -6.79 2.08
CA PRO A 248 25.24 -6.62 3.09
C PRO A 248 26.03 -7.91 3.20
N ARG A 249 27.36 -7.84 3.09
CA ARG A 249 28.25 -8.98 3.35
C ARG A 249 28.12 -9.47 4.78
#